data_AF-A0A519XV14-F1
#
_entry.id   AF-A0A519XV14-F1
#
_cell.length_a   1.000
_cell.length_b   1.000
_cell.length_c   1.000
_cell.angle_alpha   90.00
_cell.angle_beta   90.00
_cell.angle_gamma   90.00
#
_symmetry.space_group_name_H-M   'P 1'
#
loop_
_entity.id
_entity.type
_entity.pdbx_description
1 polymer ?
#
loop_
_entity_poly.entity_id
_entity_poly.type
_entity_poly.pdbx_seq_one_letter_code
_entity_poly.pdbx_strand_id
1 'polypeptide(L)'
;MTNKFAEKGDFVFLDPPYEPVGKNSDFKRYTKEFFYHEDQIKLRQEFDRLVGIGCHVLLTNSDHPSIMQLYKDYEIKVVETRRMIS
;
A
#
# COMPACT_ATOMS: atom_id res chain seq x y z
N MET A 1 9.21 -4.28 -9.87
CA MET A 1 9.23 -4.91 -11.21
C MET A 1 7.82 -5.39 -11.55
N THR A 2 6.95 -4.51 -12.03
CA THR A 2 5.58 -4.83 -12.49
C THR A 2 5.35 -4.43 -13.94
N ASN A 3 6.34 -3.81 -14.58
CA ASN A 3 6.18 -3.02 -15.79
C ASN A 3 6.10 -3.84 -17.10
N LYS A 4 5.78 -5.15 -17.04
CA LYS A 4 5.78 -6.03 -18.24
C LYS A 4 4.71 -7.13 -18.31
N PHE A 5 3.86 -7.31 -17.30
CA PHE A 5 2.93 -8.46 -17.31
C PHE A 5 1.46 -8.13 -17.09
N ALA A 6 1.14 -7.01 -16.43
CA ALA A 6 -0.25 -6.67 -16.16
C ALA A 6 -0.92 -6.11 -17.42
N GLU A 7 -2.04 -6.72 -17.79
CA GLU A 7 -2.88 -6.36 -18.93
C GLU A 7 -4.30 -6.02 -18.49
N LYS A 8 -5.08 -5.43 -19.40
CA LYS A 8 -6.47 -5.07 -19.13
C LYS A 8 -7.28 -6.30 -18.73
N GLY A 9 -8.03 -6.18 -17.64
CA GLY A 9 -8.88 -7.25 -17.10
C GLY A 9 -8.17 -8.15 -16.08
N ASP A 10 -6.85 -8.02 -15.90
CA ASP A 10 -6.15 -8.76 -14.86
C ASP A 10 -6.60 -8.34 -13.47
N PHE A 11 -6.59 -9.29 -12.54
CA PHE A 11 -6.73 -9.02 -11.11
C PHE A 11 -5.35 -8.94 -10.45
N VAL A 12 -5.05 -7.81 -9.81
CA VAL A 12 -3.77 -7.57 -9.14
C VAL A 12 -4.01 -7.35 -7.65
N PHE A 13 -3.40 -8.21 -6.83
CA PHE A 13 -3.41 -8.09 -5.37
C PHE A 13 -2.09 -7.54 -4.86
N LEU A 14 -2.13 -6.46 -4.08
CA LEU A 14 -0.97 -5.77 -3.52
C LEU A 14 -1.02 -5.78 -1.99
N ASP A 15 -0.07 -6.46 -1.35
CA ASP A 15 0.05 -6.54 0.11
C ASP A 15 1.46 -6.06 0.53
N PRO A 16 1.73 -4.73 0.48
CA PRO A 16 3.02 -4.16 0.85
C PRO A 16 3.27 -4.24 2.37
N PRO A 17 4.49 -3.96 2.84
CA PRO A 17 4.72 -3.66 4.25
C PRO A 17 3.82 -2.52 4.74
N TYR A 18 3.18 -2.73 5.90
CA TYR A 18 2.12 -1.85 6.40
C TYR A 18 2.72 -0.61 7.04
N GLU A 19 2.06 0.54 6.91
CA GLU A 19 2.45 1.73 7.67
C GLU A 19 2.26 1.46 9.18
N PRO A 20 3.28 1.69 10.03
CA PRO A 20 3.17 1.43 11.46
C PRO A 20 2.08 2.28 12.11
N VAL A 21 1.21 1.66 12.91
CA VAL A 21 0.16 2.39 13.65
C VAL A 21 0.70 2.79 15.04
N GLY A 22 1.32 3.96 15.16
CA GLY A 22 1.79 4.49 16.45
C GLY A 22 2.88 5.59 16.37
N LYS A 23 3.09 6.34 17.47
CA LYS A 23 3.99 7.52 17.54
C LYS A 23 5.49 7.23 17.65
N ASN A 24 5.92 5.98 17.75
CA ASN A 24 7.34 5.65 17.95
C ASN A 24 8.02 5.23 16.64
N SER A 25 8.25 6.19 15.75
CA SER A 25 9.01 5.99 14.50
C SER A 25 10.46 6.50 14.59
N ASP A 26 11.01 6.60 15.81
CA ASP A 26 12.32 7.24 16.06
C ASP A 26 13.51 6.28 16.01
N PHE A 27 13.31 5.00 15.66
CA PHE A 27 14.43 4.09 15.42
C PHE A 27 14.94 4.16 13.98
N LYS A 28 15.35 5.37 13.55
CA LYS A 28 16.02 5.59 12.25
C LYS A 28 17.52 5.74 12.46
N ARG A 29 18.29 4.71 12.15
CA ARG A 29 19.65 4.81 11.56
C ARG A 29 20.21 3.42 11.25
N TYR A 30 20.37 3.14 9.95
CA TYR A 30 21.14 2.03 9.34
C TYR A 30 20.48 0.63 9.27
N THR A 31 19.54 0.44 8.35
CA THR A 31 19.40 -0.84 7.61
C THR A 31 18.90 -0.57 6.19
N LYS A 32 19.29 -1.45 5.25
CA LYS A 32 19.30 -1.23 3.80
C LYS A 32 17.93 -1.43 3.11
N GLU A 33 16.90 -1.83 3.85
CA GLU A 33 15.60 -2.26 3.33
C GLU A 33 14.45 -1.82 4.24
N PHE A 34 14.03 -0.56 4.13
CA PHE A 34 12.80 -0.10 4.76
C PHE A 34 11.84 0.36 3.66
N PHE A 35 10.59 -0.05 3.76
CA PHE A 35 9.51 0.48 2.95
C PHE A 35 9.05 1.78 3.61
N TYR A 36 9.54 2.91 3.10
CA TYR A 36 9.24 4.21 3.67
C TYR A 36 7.93 4.78 3.08
N HIS A 37 7.48 5.90 3.64
CA HIS A 37 6.37 6.66 3.08
C HIS A 37 6.55 6.99 1.59
N GLU A 38 7.78 7.27 1.15
CA GLU A 38 8.09 7.49 -0.27
C GLU A 38 7.83 6.24 -1.14
N ASP A 39 8.03 5.04 -0.59
CA ASP A 39 7.75 3.80 -1.29
C ASP A 39 6.25 3.51 -1.33
N GLN A 40 5.48 3.93 -0.30
CA GLN A 40 4.01 3.98 -0.38
C GLN A 40 3.53 4.90 -1.50
N ILE A 41 4.16 6.07 -1.68
CA ILE A 41 3.83 7.00 -2.78
C ILE A 41 4.15 6.37 -4.14
N LYS A 42 5.30 5.70 -4.30
CA LYS A 42 5.63 4.99 -5.54
C LYS A 42 4.64 3.85 -5.81
N LEU A 43 4.24 3.12 -4.77
CA LEU A 43 3.22 2.07 -4.89
C LEU A 43 1.87 2.65 -5.32
N ARG A 44 1.49 3.82 -4.79
CA ARG A 44 0.28 4.54 -5.21
C ARG A 44 0.32 4.92 -6.70
N GLN A 45 1.47 5.35 -7.22
CA GLN A 45 1.64 5.64 -8.65
C GLN A 45 1.50 4.38 -9.51
N GLU A 46 2.02 3.24 -9.03
CA GLU A 46 1.84 1.97 -9.72
C GLU A 46 0.40 1.48 -9.66
N PHE A 47 -0.29 1.69 -8.53
CA PHE A 47 -1.72 1.43 -8.38
C PHE A 47 -2.53 2.25 -9.40
N ASP A 48 -2.25 3.55 -9.54
CA ASP A 48 -2.85 4.41 -10.58
C ASP A 48 -2.65 3.83 -11.97
N ARG A 49 -1.41 3.43 -12.29
CA ARG A 49 -1.07 2.88 -13.60
C ARG A 49 -1.88 1.61 -13.89
N LEU A 50 -1.96 0.69 -12.94
CA LEU A 50 -2.68 -0.58 -13.07
C LEU A 50 -4.19 -0.37 -13.25
N VAL A 51 -4.79 0.53 -12.45
CA VAL A 51 -6.20 0.92 -12.64
C VAL A 51 -6.39 1.58 -14.01
N GLY A 52 -5.49 2.48 -14.42
CA GLY A 52 -5.56 3.21 -15.68
C GLY A 52 -5.48 2.34 -16.93
N ILE A 53 -4.76 1.21 -16.89
CA ILE A 53 -4.74 0.22 -17.98
C ILE A 53 -5.95 -0.74 -17.94
N GLY A 54 -6.79 -0.64 -16.92
CA GLY A 54 -8.02 -1.42 -16.78
C GLY A 54 -7.87 -2.75 -16.03
N CYS A 55 -6.88 -2.87 -15.14
CA CYS A 55 -6.82 -3.98 -14.19
C CYS A 55 -7.82 -3.78 -13.04
N HIS A 56 -8.26 -4.89 -12.43
CA HIS A 56 -8.93 -4.90 -11.14
C HIS A 56 -7.88 -4.98 -10.04
N VAL A 57 -7.68 -3.91 -9.27
CA VAL A 57 -6.62 -3.84 -8.27
C VAL A 57 -7.20 -3.84 -6.86
N LEU A 58 -6.70 -4.72 -6.00
CA LEU A 58 -6.99 -4.75 -4.57
C LEU A 58 -5.70 -4.54 -3.80
N LEU A 59 -5.69 -3.58 -2.87
CA LEU A 59 -4.56 -3.30 -2.00
C LEU A 59 -4.96 -3.38 -0.53
N THR A 60 -4.13 -4.04 0.27
CA THR A 60 -4.29 -4.13 1.73
C THR A 60 -3.18 -3.34 2.42
N ASN A 61 -3.53 -2.66 3.51
CA ASN A 61 -2.60 -1.86 4.30
C ASN A 61 -3.20 -1.56 5.68
N SER A 62 -2.48 -0.82 6.52
CA SER A 62 -2.98 -0.38 7.83
C SER A 62 -4.03 0.73 7.71
N ASP A 63 -4.97 0.75 8.65
CA ASP A 63 -5.86 1.89 8.89
C ASP A 63 -5.08 3.04 9.53
N HIS A 64 -4.27 3.72 8.71
CA HIS A 64 -3.44 4.84 9.09
C HIS A 64 -3.83 6.08 8.27
N PRO A 65 -3.93 7.29 8.86
CA PRO A 65 -4.38 8.48 8.15
C PRO A 65 -3.58 8.81 6.88
N SER A 66 -2.27 8.55 6.86
CA SER A 66 -1.45 8.77 5.65
C SER A 66 -1.84 7.87 4.48
N ILE A 67 -2.21 6.62 4.75
CA ILE A 67 -2.66 5.67 3.74
C ILE A 67 -4.07 6.02 3.26
N MET A 68 -4.97 6.32 4.20
CA MET A 68 -6.34 6.77 3.89
C MET A 68 -6.32 8.01 2.97
N GLN A 69 -5.42 8.96 3.26
CA GLN A 69 -5.23 10.15 2.44
C GLN A 69 -4.64 9.82 1.05
N LEU A 70 -3.71 8.87 0.98
CA LEU A 70 -3.03 8.49 -0.27
C LEU A 70 -3.97 7.83 -1.28
N TYR A 71 -4.95 7.05 -0.79
CA TYR A 71 -5.92 6.31 -1.61
C TYR A 71 -7.34 6.88 -1.54
N LYS A 72 -7.53 8.12 -1.08
CA LYS A 72 -8.83 8.78 -0.87
C LYS A 72 -9.76 8.83 -2.11
N ASP A 73 -9.18 8.70 -3.30
CA ASP A 73 -9.91 8.76 -4.57
C ASP A 73 -10.47 7.38 -4.99
N TYR A 74 -10.27 6.34 -4.17
CA TYR A 74 -10.80 4.99 -4.37
C TYR A 74 -11.75 4.54 -3.27
N GLU A 75 -12.44 3.43 -3.52
CA GLU A 75 -13.22 2.73 -2.50
C GLU A 75 -12.29 2.15 -1.44
N ILE A 76 -12.46 2.61 -0.19
CA ILE A 76 -11.72 2.10 0.96
C ILE A 76 -12.69 1.35 1.88
N LYS A 77 -12.34 0.11 2.24
CA LYS A 77 -13.05 -0.69 3.24
C LYS A 77 -12.15 -0.91 4.43
N VAL A 78 -12.53 -0.36 5.58
CA VAL A 78 -11.89 -0.66 6.86
C VAL A 78 -12.46 -1.98 7.38
N VAL A 79 -11.58 -2.94 7.63
CA VAL A 79 -11.94 -4.25 8.18
C VAL A 79 -11.39 -4.34 9.60
N GLU A 80 -12.26 -4.55 10.57
CA GLU A 80 -11.83 -4.81 11.95
C GLU A 80 -11.12 -6.16 12.02
N THR A 81 -9.84 -6.12 12.38
CA THR A 81 -9.04 -7.33 12.61
C THR A 81 -8.70 -7.44 14.09
N ARG A 82 -8.83 -8.65 14.65
CA ARG A 82 -8.27 -8.94 15.97
C ARG A 82 -6.75 -8.94 15.82
N ARG A 83 -6.10 -7.87 16.28
CA ARG A 83 -4.63 -7.80 16.35
C ARG A 83 -4.13 -8.89 17.30
N MET A 84 -3.75 -10.05 16.76
CA MET A 84 -2.84 -10.99 17.44
C MET A 84 -1.43 -10.44 17.30
N ILE A 85 -1.10 -9.41 18.08
CA ILE A 85 0.29 -9.00 18.26
C ILE A 85 0.83 -9.90 19.38
N SER A 86 1.69 -10.86 19.02
CA SER A 86 2.55 -11.58 19.98
C SER A 86 3.88 -10.85 20.14
#